data_AF-A0A7V8ZKQ1-F1
#
_entry.id   AF-A0A7V8ZKQ1-F1
#
_cell.length_a   1.000
_cell.length_b   1.000
_cell.length_c   1.000
_cell.angle_alpha   90.00
_cell.angle_beta   90.00
_cell.angle_gamma   90.00
#
_symmetry.space_group_name_H-M   'P 1'
#
loop_
_entity.id
_entity.type
_entity.pdbx_description
1 polymer ?
#
loop_
_entity_poly.entity_id
_entity_poly.type
_entity_poly.pdbx_seq_one_letter_code
_entity_poly.pdbx_strand_id
1 'polypeptide(L)'
;MSKSRSTIADGYLDSLIPPKEEVHGQSITNFDEENRLLHKKKKSVKQRITVQISEDVIERIKNAVYWTPGLTLAALAEEAFSKIVDSLEEGRKTPFPKRKEELKTGRPLS
;
A
#
# COMPACT_ATOMS: atom_id res chain seq x y z
N MET A 1 6.38 30.07 55.57
CA MET A 1 5.59 28.96 55.00
C MET A 1 6.03 28.79 53.56
N SER A 2 6.85 27.79 53.24
CA SER A 2 7.36 27.57 51.88
C SER A 2 7.26 26.11 51.49
N LYS A 3 6.50 25.82 50.44
CA LYS A 3 6.64 24.58 49.64
C LYS A 3 6.36 24.94 48.18
N SER A 4 7.41 25.18 47.40
CA SER A 4 7.35 25.03 45.95
C SER A 4 7.68 23.56 45.63
N ARG A 5 6.79 22.91 44.89
CA ARG A 5 7.00 21.56 44.37
C ARG A 5 8.02 21.66 43.25
N SER A 6 9.17 21.01 43.42
CA SER A 6 10.19 20.87 42.36
C SER A 6 9.77 19.71 41.45
N THR A 7 9.61 20.01 40.16
CA THR A 7 9.31 19.04 39.10
C THR A 7 10.56 18.21 38.83
N ILE A 8 10.47 16.88 38.96
CA ILE A 8 11.50 15.93 38.53
C ILE A 8 11.36 15.80 37.02
N ALA A 9 11.93 16.72 36.24
CA ALA A 9 11.82 16.65 34.78
C ALA A 9 13.05 17.16 34.01
N ASP A 10 14.20 17.32 34.66
CA ASP A 10 15.42 17.65 33.92
C ASP A 10 16.40 16.46 33.97
N GLY A 11 16.46 15.72 32.85
CA GLY A 11 17.64 14.93 32.52
C GLY A 11 17.49 13.41 32.41
N TYR A 12 16.33 12.81 32.73
CA TYR A 12 16.18 11.35 32.63
C TYR A 12 16.01 10.85 31.18
N LEU A 13 15.46 11.67 30.29
CA LEU A 13 15.30 11.31 28.87
C LEU A 13 16.61 11.50 28.08
N ASP A 14 17.37 12.56 28.38
CA ASP A 14 18.61 12.87 27.64
C ASP A 14 19.74 11.86 27.93
N SER A 15 19.74 11.21 29.10
CA SER A 15 20.75 10.22 29.47
C SER A 15 20.53 8.84 28.83
N LEU A 16 19.37 8.62 28.22
CA LEU A 16 19.07 7.40 27.44
C LEU A 16 19.41 7.53 25.96
N ILE A 17 19.79 8.73 25.49
CA ILE A 17 20.22 8.96 24.12
C ILE A 17 21.75 8.89 24.12
N PRO A 18 22.37 7.83 23.57
CA PRO A 18 23.82 7.79 23.49
C PRO A 18 24.32 8.99 22.67
N PRO A 19 25.47 9.60 23.03
CA PRO A 19 26.02 10.69 22.26
C PRO A 19 26.23 10.22 20.83
N LYS A 20 25.78 11.04 19.87
CA LYS A 20 26.06 10.84 18.46
C LYS A 20 27.58 10.88 18.29
N GLU A 21 28.20 9.71 18.20
CA GLU A 21 29.57 9.61 17.71
C GLU A 21 29.59 10.23 16.32
N GLU A 22 30.40 11.28 16.15
CA GLU A 22 30.74 11.80 14.84
C GLU A 22 31.60 10.77 14.12
N VAL A 23 30.93 9.78 13.52
CA VAL A 23 31.56 8.81 12.64
C VAL A 23 31.86 9.52 11.32
N HIS A 24 33.09 10.03 11.21
CA HIS A 24 33.71 10.33 9.93
C HIS A 24 33.99 8.99 9.21
N GLY A 25 32.98 8.47 8.52
CA GLY A 25 33.03 7.14 7.89
C GLY A 25 31.92 6.99 6.86
N GLN A 26 32.31 7.13 5.60
CA GLN A 26 31.49 7.08 4.40
C GLN A 26 30.86 5.68 4.20
N SER A 27 29.79 5.32 4.91
CA SER A 27 29.05 4.07 4.60
C SER A 27 27.69 3.93 5.27
N ILE A 28 26.92 5.02 5.44
CA ILE A 28 25.52 4.92 5.93
C ILE A 28 24.50 5.31 4.85
N THR A 29 24.95 5.85 3.71
CA THR A 29 24.04 6.29 2.63
C THR A 29 23.48 5.14 1.79
N ASN A 30 24.15 3.98 1.75
CA ASN A 30 23.84 2.97 0.72
C ASN A 30 22.58 2.13 1.01
N PHE A 31 22.26 1.83 2.28
CA PHE A 31 21.07 1.02 2.61
C PHE A 31 19.75 1.79 2.42
N ASP A 32 19.75 3.10 2.67
CA ASP A 32 18.59 3.97 2.45
C ASP A 32 18.46 4.39 0.98
N GLU A 33 19.58 4.55 0.24
CA GLU A 33 19.55 4.83 -1.20
C GLU A 33 19.12 3.63 -2.03
N GLU A 34 19.62 2.41 -1.75
CA GLU A 34 19.18 1.21 -2.48
C GLU A 34 17.68 0.96 -2.29
N ASN A 35 17.15 1.13 -1.07
CA ASN A 35 15.71 1.04 -0.84
C ASN A 35 14.91 2.15 -1.55
N ARG A 36 15.42 3.40 -1.58
CA ARG A 36 14.76 4.50 -2.30
C ARG A 36 14.75 4.29 -3.82
N LEU A 37 15.80 3.71 -4.38
CA LEU A 37 15.90 3.42 -5.81
C LEU A 37 14.98 2.25 -6.22
N LEU A 38 14.81 1.24 -5.36
CA LEU A 38 13.84 0.15 -5.56
C LEU A 38 12.37 0.61 -5.43
N HIS A 39 12.11 1.64 -4.62
CA HIS A 39 10.77 2.16 -4.38
C HIS A 39 10.37 3.36 -5.24
N LYS A 40 11.20 3.75 -6.23
CA LYS A 40 10.75 4.62 -7.34
C LYS A 40 9.89 3.83 -8.34
N LYS A 41 9.06 2.90 -7.84
CA LYS A 41 7.93 2.36 -8.59
C LYS A 41 7.05 3.55 -8.91
N LYS A 42 6.96 3.92 -10.20
CA LYS A 42 6.06 4.99 -10.70
C LYS A 42 4.76 4.89 -9.89
N LYS A 43 4.41 5.94 -9.13
CA LYS A 43 3.16 5.97 -8.36
C LYS A 43 2.04 5.61 -9.34
N SER A 44 1.55 4.37 -9.27
CA SER A 44 0.43 3.92 -10.08
C SER A 44 -0.76 4.73 -9.59
N VAL A 45 -1.35 5.55 -10.46
CA VAL A 45 -2.56 6.29 -10.12
C VAL A 45 -3.66 5.26 -9.88
N LYS A 46 -4.10 5.12 -8.62
CA LYS A 46 -5.19 4.22 -8.27
C LYS A 46 -6.51 4.86 -8.67
N GLN A 47 -7.37 4.10 -9.33
CA GLN A 47 -8.73 4.52 -9.71
C GLN A 47 -9.75 3.76 -8.87
N ARG A 48 -10.86 4.42 -8.52
CA ARG A 48 -11.97 3.79 -7.78
C ARG A 48 -12.97 3.22 -8.77
N ILE A 49 -13.36 1.97 -8.55
CA ILE A 49 -14.49 1.32 -9.23
C ILE A 49 -15.50 0.85 -8.19
N THR A 50 -16.78 0.90 -8.54
CA THR A 50 -17.88 0.33 -7.74
C THR A 50 -18.51 -0.78 -8.55
N VAL A 51 -18.59 -1.97 -7.97
CA VAL A 51 -19.17 -3.16 -8.60
C VAL A 51 -20.19 -3.80 -7.67
N GLN A 52 -21.20 -4.44 -8.23
CA GLN A 52 -22.12 -5.28 -7.48
C GLN A 52 -21.60 -6.72 -7.51
N ILE A 53 -21.48 -7.33 -6.34
CA ILE A 53 -21.00 -8.69 -6.13
C ILE A 53 -22.02 -9.38 -5.22
N SER A 54 -22.19 -10.70 -5.39
CA SER A 54 -23.07 -11.49 -4.52
C SER A 54 -22.57 -11.53 -3.08
N GLU A 55 -23.50 -11.64 -2.14
CA GLU A 55 -23.23 -11.58 -0.70
C GLU A 55 -22.26 -12.69 -0.25
N ASP A 56 -22.47 -13.92 -0.72
CA ASP A 56 -21.65 -15.09 -0.44
C ASP A 56 -20.18 -14.88 -0.83
N VAL A 57 -19.93 -14.25 -1.98
CA VAL A 57 -18.58 -13.95 -2.45
C VAL A 57 -17.95 -12.84 -1.59
N ILE A 58 -18.71 -11.81 -1.23
CA ILE A 58 -18.24 -10.73 -0.36
C ILE A 58 -17.81 -11.28 1.00
N GLU A 59 -18.61 -12.17 1.61
CA GLU A 59 -18.26 -12.80 2.89
C GLU A 59 -16.98 -13.62 2.79
N ARG A 60 -16.84 -14.45 1.74
CA ARG A 60 -15.63 -15.24 1.50
C ARG A 60 -14.38 -14.37 1.34
N ILE A 61 -14.49 -13.27 0.60
CA ILE A 61 -13.38 -12.33 0.40
C ILE A 61 -13.01 -11.63 1.71
N LYS A 62 -13.99 -11.20 2.51
CA LYS A 62 -13.75 -10.60 3.83
C LYS A 62 -13.01 -11.58 4.75
N ASN A 63 -13.45 -12.84 4.79
CA ASN A 63 -12.80 -13.89 5.56
C ASN A 63 -11.35 -14.12 5.10
N ALA A 64 -11.10 -14.20 3.79
CA ALA A 64 -9.76 -14.39 3.25
C ALA A 64 -8.81 -13.25 3.66
N VAL A 65 -9.26 -12.01 3.59
CA VAL A 65 -8.47 -10.84 4.01
C VAL A 65 -8.26 -10.82 5.52
N TYR A 66 -9.29 -11.14 6.31
CA TYR A 66 -9.18 -11.20 7.77
C TYR A 66 -8.11 -12.19 8.23
N TRP A 67 -8.05 -13.38 7.62
CA TRP A 67 -7.11 -14.44 7.98
C TRP A 67 -5.73 -14.32 7.31
N THR A 68 -5.52 -13.34 6.43
CA THR A 68 -4.25 -13.16 5.70
C THR A 68 -3.61 -11.82 6.08
N PRO A 69 -2.68 -11.78 7.06
CA PRO A 69 -2.03 -10.55 7.48
C PRO A 69 -1.34 -9.82 6.31
N GLY A 70 -1.55 -8.51 6.23
CA GLY A 70 -0.96 -7.67 5.18
C GLY A 70 -1.70 -7.68 3.84
N LEU A 71 -2.72 -8.53 3.66
CA LEU A 71 -3.59 -8.49 2.49
C LEU A 71 -4.71 -7.45 2.70
N THR A 72 -5.12 -6.78 1.62
CA THR A 72 -6.25 -5.84 1.65
C THR A 72 -7.27 -6.21 0.58
N LEU A 73 -8.53 -5.79 0.75
CA LEU A 73 -9.58 -6.00 -0.27
C LEU A 73 -9.16 -5.42 -1.63
N ALA A 74 -8.54 -4.25 -1.64
CA ALA A 74 -8.09 -3.60 -2.86
C ALA A 74 -6.95 -4.38 -3.53
N ALA A 75 -5.97 -4.85 -2.75
CA ALA A 75 -4.86 -5.65 -3.28
C ALA A 75 -5.35 -7.00 -3.83
N LEU A 76 -6.24 -7.68 -3.11
CA LEU A 76 -6.86 -8.92 -3.55
C LEU A 76 -7.65 -8.70 -4.86
N ALA A 77 -8.44 -7.62 -4.95
CA ALA A 77 -9.19 -7.31 -6.16
C ALA A 77 -8.28 -7.01 -7.35
N GLU A 78 -7.24 -6.20 -7.16
CA GLU A 78 -6.26 -5.87 -8.20
C GLU A 78 -5.54 -7.12 -8.73
N GLU A 79 -5.09 -8.00 -7.83
CA GLU A 79 -4.46 -9.27 -8.20
C GLU A 79 -5.42 -10.21 -8.93
N ALA A 80 -6.64 -10.35 -8.43
CA ALA A 80 -7.67 -11.19 -9.05
C ALA A 80 -8.02 -10.69 -10.46
N PHE A 81 -8.21 -9.37 -10.64
CA PHE A 81 -8.49 -8.80 -11.95
C PHE A 81 -7.32 -8.97 -12.91
N SER A 82 -6.08 -8.76 -12.47
CA SER A 82 -4.90 -9.00 -13.32
C SER A 82 -4.87 -10.43 -13.82
N LYS A 83 -4.95 -11.41 -12.91
CA LYS A 83 -4.88 -12.84 -13.26
C LYS A 83 -5.97 -13.26 -14.26
N ILE A 84 -7.19 -12.76 -14.07
CA ILE A 84 -8.30 -13.08 -14.97
C ILE A 84 -8.11 -12.41 -16.34
N VAL A 85 -7.65 -11.16 -16.39
CA VAL A 85 -7.34 -10.49 -17.66
C VAL A 85 -6.21 -11.22 -18.39
N ASP A 86 -5.14 -11.57 -17.70
CA ASP A 86 -4.01 -12.32 -18.27
C ASP A 86 -4.50 -13.66 -18.87
N SER A 87 -5.35 -14.39 -18.14
CA SER A 87 -5.94 -15.65 -18.63
C SER A 87 -6.83 -15.45 -19.88
N LEU A 88 -7.57 -14.33 -19.96
CA LEU A 88 -8.36 -13.99 -21.14
C LEU A 88 -7.48 -13.62 -22.34
N GLU A 89 -6.38 -12.92 -22.12
CA GLU A 89 -5.40 -12.57 -23.15
C GLU A 89 -4.64 -13.80 -23.68
N GLU A 90 -4.29 -14.73 -22.79
CA GLU A 90 -3.69 -16.03 -23.14
C GLU A 90 -4.63 -16.84 -24.05
N GLY A 91 -5.91 -16.93 -23.69
CA GLY A 91 -6.92 -17.61 -24.52
C GLY A 91 -7.07 -16.99 -25.92
N ARG A 92 -6.89 -15.67 -26.02
CA ARG A 92 -6.91 -14.92 -27.29
C ARG A 92 -5.58 -14.97 -28.05
N LYS A 93 -4.48 -15.37 -27.40
CA LYS A 93 -3.09 -15.29 -27.89
C LYS A 93 -2.62 -13.88 -28.22
N THR A 94 -3.37 -12.85 -27.84
CA THR A 94 -3.04 -11.44 -28.10
C THR A 94 -3.62 -10.55 -26.98
N PRO A 95 -2.91 -9.49 -26.56
CA PRO A 95 -3.42 -8.55 -25.58
C PRO A 95 -4.68 -7.81 -26.06
N PHE A 96 -5.48 -7.31 -25.11
CA PHE A 96 -6.62 -6.47 -25.47
C PHE A 96 -6.15 -5.14 -26.08
N PRO A 97 -6.70 -4.73 -27.25
CA PRO A 97 -6.38 -3.42 -27.81
C PRO A 97 -6.89 -2.32 -26.88
N LYS A 98 -6.18 -1.18 -26.85
CA LYS A 98 -6.63 -0.01 -26.09
C LYS A 98 -8.04 0.39 -26.54
N ARG A 99 -8.89 0.71 -25.56
CA ARG A 99 -10.25 1.20 -25.82
C ARG A 99 -10.20 2.44 -26.71
N LYS A 100 -11.04 2.48 -27.76
CA LYS A 100 -11.13 3.61 -28.70
C LYS A 100 -11.80 4.82 -28.05
N GLU A 101 -12.70 4.57 -27.11
CA GLU A 101 -13.46 5.58 -26.36
C GLU A 101 -13.59 5.13 -24.90
N GLU A 102 -13.94 6.07 -24.01
CA GLU A 102 -14.24 5.72 -22.62
C GLU A 102 -15.53 4.91 -22.51
N LEU A 103 -15.65 4.11 -21.46
CA LEU A 103 -16.89 3.39 -21.18
C LEU A 103 -17.99 4.42 -20.88
N LYS A 104 -19.06 4.42 -21.69
CA LYS A 104 -20.22 5.29 -21.47
C LYS A 104 -20.81 4.97 -20.10
N THR A 105 -20.68 5.92 -19.17
CA THR A 105 -21.31 5.83 -17.86
C THR A 105 -22.79 6.17 -18.02
N GLY A 106 -23.69 5.20 -17.85
CA GLY A 106 -25.13 5.42 -17.98
C GLY A 106 -25.94 4.15 -17.81
N ARG A 107 -27.26 4.31 -17.65
CA ARG A 107 -28.20 3.18 -17.67
C ARG A 107 -28.19 2.60 -19.09
N PRO A 108 -28.03 1.29 -19.28
CA PRO A 108 -28.07 0.69 -20.60
C PRO A 108 -29.41 1.03 -21.26
N LEU A 109 -29.35 1.58 -22.49
CA LEU A 109 -30.50 1.67 -23.37
C LEU A 109 -30.70 0.25 -23.91
N SER A 110 -31.57 -0.52 -23.26
CA SER A 110 -32.16 -1.71 -23.88
C SER A 110 -33.27 -1.29 -24.83
#